data_AF-A0A7V3K5E3-F1
#
_entry.id   AF-A0A7V3K5E3-F1
#
_cell.length_a   1.000
_cell.length_b   1.000
_cell.length_c   1.000
_cell.angle_alpha   90.00
_cell.angle_beta   90.00
_cell.angle_gamma   90.00
#
_symmetry.space_group_name_H-M   'P 1'
#
loop_
_entity.id
_entity.type
_entity.pdbx_description
1 polymer ?
#
loop_
_entity_poly.entity_id
_entity_poly.type
_entity_poly.pdbx_seq_one_letter_code
_entity_poly.pdbx_strand_id
1 'polypeptide(L)'
;MTWLLRRMVDLVQALARWYYGRKYGALADRVGWAAEEPSPGRGLIIIQVDGLSHEHLEVALRQGACPTLARLLQRQEACLRRWRCGVPSTTLATQAALFYGTCDDIPAFRWFDKETGTSHSCAFPQSLRAVQERIATGRRGLLEGGSSYGNLLDGGARLALFT
;
A
#
# COMPACT_ATOMS: atom_id res chain seq x y z
N MET A 1 -18.47 9.86 -30.75
CA MET A 1 -18.28 8.55 -30.08
C MET A 1 -17.77 8.65 -28.63
N THR A 2 -16.98 9.67 -28.27
CA THR A 2 -16.30 9.82 -26.96
C THR A 2 -17.21 10.20 -25.78
N TRP A 3 -18.31 10.91 -26.02
CA TRP A 3 -19.21 11.38 -24.95
C TRP A 3 -20.04 10.26 -24.31
N LEU A 4 -20.60 9.37 -25.13
CA LEU A 4 -21.38 8.20 -24.67
C LEU A 4 -20.51 7.21 -23.89
N LEU A 5 -19.30 6.92 -24.39
CA LEU A 5 -18.33 6.07 -23.70
C LEU A 5 -17.94 6.65 -22.34
N ARG A 6 -17.68 7.97 -22.27
CA ARG A 6 -17.37 8.64 -21.00
C ARG A 6 -18.53 8.58 -20.02
N ARG A 7 -19.77 8.79 -20.48
CA ARG A 7 -20.97 8.64 -19.63
C ARG A 7 -21.17 7.23 -19.11
N MET A 8 -20.90 6.20 -19.93
CA MET A 8 -20.97 4.82 -19.46
C MET A 8 -19.89 4.53 -18.41
N VAL A 9 -18.66 5.00 -18.61
CA VAL A 9 -17.58 4.87 -17.62
C VAL A 9 -17.95 5.60 -16.33
N ASP A 10 -18.48 6.83 -16.40
CA ASP A 10 -18.90 7.61 -15.24
C ASP A 10 -20.04 6.91 -14.48
N LEU A 11 -20.99 6.29 -15.19
CA LEU A 11 -22.09 5.51 -14.61
C LEU A 11 -21.58 4.25 -13.91
N VAL A 12 -20.69 3.50 -14.56
CA VAL A 12 -20.05 2.31 -13.98
C VAL A 12 -19.23 2.70 -12.75
N GLN A 13 -18.50 3.81 -12.80
CA GLN A 13 -17.77 4.33 -11.64
C GLN A 13 -18.72 4.77 -10.51
N ALA A 14 -19.86 5.38 -10.83
CA ALA A 14 -20.86 5.76 -9.82
C ALA A 14 -21.46 4.53 -9.14
N LEU A 15 -21.82 3.51 -9.91
CA LEU A 15 -22.32 2.23 -9.41
C LEU A 15 -21.26 1.49 -8.58
N ALA A 16 -20.01 1.48 -9.02
CA ALA A 16 -18.90 0.91 -8.29
C ALA A 16 -18.67 1.66 -6.96
N ARG A 17 -18.67 3.00 -6.96
CA ARG A 17 -18.57 3.82 -5.74
C ARG A 17 -19.70 3.51 -4.76
N TRP A 18 -20.94 3.37 -5.25
CA TRP A 18 -22.08 3.01 -4.41
C TRP A 18 -21.94 1.61 -3.81
N TYR A 19 -21.60 0.62 -4.63
CA TYR A 19 -21.43 -0.77 -4.19
C TYR A 19 -20.28 -0.91 -3.18
N TYR A 20 -19.10 -0.40 -3.52
CA TYR A 20 -17.94 -0.46 -2.63
C TYR A 20 -18.11 0.40 -1.39
N GLY A 21 -18.77 1.57 -1.50
CA GLY A 21 -19.11 2.41 -0.34
C GLY A 21 -20.01 1.68 0.65
N ARG A 22 -21.07 1.01 0.19
CA ARG A 22 -21.93 0.18 1.07
C ARG A 22 -21.19 -1.03 1.64
N LYS A 23 -20.45 -1.76 0.79
CA LYS A 23 -19.76 -2.99 1.20
C LYS A 23 -18.67 -2.71 2.23
N TYR A 24 -17.81 -1.72 1.98
CA TYR A 24 -16.72 -1.37 2.87
C TYR A 24 -17.18 -0.51 4.05
N GLY A 25 -18.25 0.28 3.91
CA GLY A 25 -18.87 0.97 5.05
C GLY A 25 -19.43 -0.01 6.09
N ALA A 26 -20.15 -1.05 5.65
CA ALA A 26 -20.63 -2.09 6.57
C ALA A 26 -19.50 -2.93 7.19
N LEU A 27 -18.37 -3.09 6.48
CA LEU A 27 -17.18 -3.76 7.01
C LEU A 27 -16.48 -2.89 8.05
N ALA A 28 -16.32 -1.60 7.77
CA ALA A 28 -15.78 -0.60 8.67
C ALA A 28 -16.51 -0.56 10.02
N ASP A 29 -17.84 -0.54 9.98
CA ASP A 29 -18.69 -0.55 11.17
C ASP A 29 -18.46 -1.82 12.02
N ARG A 30 -18.23 -2.97 11.36
CA ARG A 30 -17.99 -4.27 12.03
C ARG A 30 -16.59 -4.43 12.60
N VAL A 31 -15.61 -3.79 11.98
CA VAL A 31 -14.21 -3.84 12.41
C VAL A 31 -13.94 -2.88 13.59
N GLY A 32 -14.95 -2.09 13.99
CA GLY A 32 -14.81 -1.15 15.08
C GLY A 32 -13.90 0.01 14.68
N TRP A 33 -14.06 0.55 13.47
CA TRP A 33 -13.51 1.87 13.13
C TRP A 33 -14.12 2.89 14.10
N ALA A 34 -13.47 3.10 15.23
CA ALA A 34 -13.66 4.30 16.01
C ALA A 34 -13.15 5.44 15.12
N ALA A 35 -14.06 6.24 14.60
CA ALA A 35 -13.71 7.50 13.97
C ALA A 35 -12.96 8.31 15.03
N GLU A 36 -11.64 8.31 14.95
CA GLU A 36 -10.83 9.16 15.80
C GLU A 36 -11.12 10.61 15.45
N GLU A 37 -11.11 11.47 16.47
CA GLU A 37 -11.27 12.89 16.21
C GLU A 37 -10.16 13.34 15.24
N PRO A 38 -10.52 14.11 14.19
CA PRO A 38 -9.53 14.57 13.24
C PRO A 38 -8.42 15.31 13.98
N SER A 39 -7.21 14.75 13.91
CA SER A 39 -6.01 15.45 14.40
C SER A 39 -5.90 16.78 13.65
N PRO A 40 -5.63 17.91 14.36
CA PRO A 40 -5.49 19.22 13.72
C PRO A 40 -4.25 19.35 12.83
N GLY A 41 -3.47 18.27 12.63
CA GLY A 41 -2.28 18.22 11.80
C GLY A 41 -2.51 17.72 10.37
N ARG A 42 -1.46 17.80 9.54
CA ARG A 42 -1.45 17.18 8.22
C ARG A 42 -1.32 15.66 8.37
N GLY A 43 -2.24 14.92 7.77
CA GLY A 43 -2.15 13.46 7.66
C GLY A 43 -1.26 13.02 6.49
N LEU A 44 -0.74 11.80 6.58
CA LEU A 44 -0.04 11.12 5.49
C LEU A 44 -0.91 9.95 4.99
N ILE A 45 -1.15 9.91 3.68
CA ILE A 45 -1.78 8.76 3.03
C ILE A 45 -0.78 8.21 2.01
N ILE A 46 -0.48 6.92 2.12
CA ILE A 46 0.37 6.20 1.18
C ILE A 46 -0.49 5.18 0.45
N ILE A 47 -0.46 5.21 -0.88
CA ILE A 47 -1.12 4.22 -1.74
C ILE A 47 -0.03 3.46 -2.47
N GLN A 48 0.05 2.17 -2.24
CA GLN A 48 0.99 1.27 -2.91
C GLN A 48 0.25 0.53 -4.03
N VAL A 49 0.82 0.57 -5.24
CA VAL A 49 0.33 -0.21 -6.38
C VAL A 49 1.42 -1.23 -6.71
N ASP A 50 1.17 -2.49 -6.36
CA ASP A 50 2.14 -3.56 -6.54
C ASP A 50 2.48 -3.74 -8.03
N GLY A 51 3.77 -3.91 -8.33
CA GLY A 51 4.29 -4.11 -9.68
C GLY A 51 4.20 -2.90 -10.63
N LEU A 52 3.80 -1.71 -10.16
CA LEU A 52 3.69 -0.53 -11.03
C LEU A 52 5.07 0.10 -11.30
N SER A 53 5.59 -0.08 -12.52
CA SER A 53 6.81 0.61 -12.96
C SER A 53 6.54 2.07 -13.33
N HIS A 54 7.58 2.89 -13.24
CA HIS A 54 7.53 4.30 -13.63
C HIS A 54 7.12 4.47 -15.10
N GLU A 55 7.71 3.66 -15.98
CA GLU A 55 7.49 3.68 -17.43
C GLU A 55 6.03 3.33 -17.76
N HIS A 56 5.44 2.35 -17.07
CA HIS A 56 4.03 2.00 -17.24
C HIS A 56 3.10 3.13 -16.80
N LEU A 57 3.41 3.81 -15.70
CA LEU A 57 2.63 4.96 -15.26
C LEU A 57 2.73 6.13 -16.25
N GLU A 58 3.90 6.39 -16.83
CA GLU A 58 4.06 7.40 -17.88
C GLU A 58 3.26 7.07 -19.14
N VAL A 59 3.25 5.80 -19.57
CA VAL A 59 2.41 5.35 -20.69
C VAL A 59 0.93 5.58 -20.39
N ALA A 60 0.47 5.19 -19.20
CA ALA A 60 -0.93 5.37 -18.78
C ALA A 60 -1.34 6.85 -18.72
N LEU A 61 -0.44 7.73 -18.25
CA LEU A 61 -0.65 9.17 -18.26
C LEU A 61 -0.78 9.72 -19.68
N ARG A 62 0.10 9.33 -20.60
CA ARG A 62 0.04 9.74 -22.02
C ARG A 62 -1.23 9.27 -22.72
N GLN A 63 -1.72 8.09 -22.37
CA GLN A 63 -2.98 7.53 -22.90
C GLN A 63 -4.23 8.15 -22.26
N GLY A 64 -4.09 9.05 -21.27
CA GLY A 64 -5.21 9.68 -20.59
C GLY A 64 -5.94 8.76 -19.59
N ALA A 65 -5.34 7.63 -19.20
CA ALA A 65 -5.95 6.65 -18.29
C ALA A 65 -5.98 7.12 -16.82
N CYS A 66 -5.15 8.11 -16.45
CA CYS A 66 -5.02 8.62 -15.08
C CYS A 66 -5.36 10.12 -14.98
N PRO A 67 -6.62 10.53 -15.25
CA PRO A 67 -6.99 11.95 -15.38
C PRO A 67 -6.79 12.77 -14.09
N THR A 68 -6.97 12.15 -12.91
CA THR A 68 -6.74 12.81 -11.62
C THR A 68 -5.25 13.09 -11.40
N LEU A 69 -4.39 12.08 -11.60
CA LEU A 69 -2.95 12.24 -11.47
C LEU A 69 -2.39 13.24 -12.48
N ALA A 70 -2.83 13.16 -13.74
CA ALA A 70 -2.43 14.10 -14.79
C ALA A 70 -2.74 15.55 -14.39
N ARG A 71 -3.91 15.81 -13.79
CA ARG A 71 -4.30 17.14 -13.32
C ARG A 71 -3.42 17.64 -12.17
N LEU A 72 -3.09 16.78 -11.20
CA LEU A 72 -2.20 17.15 -10.08
C LEU A 72 -0.80 17.50 -10.58
N LEU A 73 -0.27 16.74 -11.54
CA LEU A 73 1.03 17.00 -12.17
C LEU A 73 1.02 18.32 -12.96
N GLN A 74 -0.03 18.58 -13.75
CA GLN A 74 -0.17 19.83 -14.52
C GLN A 74 -0.25 21.07 -13.64
N ARG A 75 -0.91 20.95 -12.48
CA ARG A 75 -1.02 22.03 -11.49
C ARG A 75 0.20 22.18 -10.58
N GLN A 76 1.21 21.31 -10.74
CA GLN A 76 2.41 21.26 -9.89
C GLN A 76 2.08 21.03 -8.40
N GLU A 77 0.92 20.42 -8.12
CA GLU A 77 0.51 20.00 -6.78
C GLU A 77 1.16 18.65 -6.39
N ALA A 78 1.66 17.91 -7.38
CA ALA A 78 2.42 16.67 -7.21
C ALA A 78 3.58 16.59 -8.21
N CYS A 79 4.54 15.70 -7.95
CA CYS A 79 5.63 15.39 -8.88
C CYS A 79 5.73 13.87 -9.11
N LEU A 80 6.11 13.48 -10.33
CA LEU A 80 6.42 12.10 -10.67
C LEU A 80 7.92 11.88 -10.48
N ARG A 81 8.31 10.87 -9.72
CA ARG A 81 9.72 10.51 -9.49
C ARG A 81 9.92 9.01 -9.65
N ARG A 82 11.09 8.62 -10.18
CA ARG A 82 11.56 7.23 -10.12
C ARG A 82 11.87 6.86 -8.68
N TRP A 83 11.41 5.69 -8.28
CA TRP A 83 11.73 5.09 -6.98
C TRP A 83 12.66 3.90 -7.20
N ARG A 84 13.68 3.75 -6.35
CA ARG A 84 14.55 2.57 -6.34
C ARG A 84 14.10 1.66 -5.20
N CYS A 85 13.47 0.54 -5.54
CA CYS A 85 12.99 -0.45 -4.57
C CYS A 85 14.10 -1.33 -3.95
N GLY A 86 15.33 -1.23 -4.44
CA GLY A 86 16.46 -2.02 -3.95
C GLY A 86 16.42 -3.46 -4.48
N VAL A 87 17.39 -4.26 -4.02
CA VAL A 87 17.50 -5.70 -4.33
C VAL A 87 17.49 -6.46 -2.99
N PRO A 88 16.57 -7.43 -2.81
CA PRO A 88 15.59 -7.90 -3.78
C PRO A 88 14.39 -6.94 -3.93
N SER A 89 13.91 -6.77 -5.15
CA SER A 89 12.75 -5.91 -5.47
C SER A 89 11.41 -6.58 -5.14
N THR A 90 11.33 -7.27 -4.01
CA THR A 90 10.11 -7.95 -3.54
C THR A 90 9.24 -7.01 -2.70
N THR A 91 7.94 -7.26 -2.65
CA THR A 91 6.98 -6.49 -1.84
C THR A 91 7.39 -6.42 -0.38
N LEU A 92 7.82 -7.55 0.23
CA LEU A 92 8.27 -7.57 1.62
C LEU A 92 9.49 -6.68 1.85
N ALA A 93 10.55 -6.84 1.05
CA ALA A 93 11.77 -6.04 1.21
C ALA A 93 11.51 -4.54 0.97
N THR A 94 10.68 -4.21 -0.02
CA THR A 94 10.30 -2.82 -0.31
C THR A 94 9.48 -2.21 0.82
N GLN A 95 8.54 -2.96 1.40
CA GLN A 95 7.74 -2.50 2.54
C GLN A 95 8.57 -2.37 3.81
N ALA A 96 9.52 -3.29 4.05
CA ALA A 96 10.44 -3.19 5.17
C ALA A 96 11.28 -1.90 5.05
N ALA A 97 11.82 -1.63 3.86
CA ALA A 97 12.59 -0.41 3.61
C ALA A 97 11.73 0.85 3.77
N LEU A 98 10.50 0.83 3.27
CA LEU A 98 9.58 1.97 3.37
C LEU A 98 9.15 2.25 4.82
N PHE A 99 8.79 1.22 5.58
CA PHE A 99 8.18 1.37 6.89
C PHE A 99 9.18 1.41 8.04
N TYR A 100 10.30 0.72 7.91
CA TYR A 100 11.30 0.55 8.97
C TYR A 100 12.70 1.02 8.57
N GLY A 101 12.90 1.45 7.32
CA GLY A 101 14.19 1.98 6.86
C GLY A 101 15.28 0.93 6.64
N THR A 102 14.93 -0.36 6.59
CA THR A 102 15.87 -1.46 6.30
C THR A 102 15.22 -2.55 5.47
N CYS A 103 16.01 -3.24 4.65
CA CYS A 103 15.62 -4.49 4.00
C CYS A 103 16.61 -5.62 4.29
N ASP A 104 17.39 -5.48 5.36
CA ASP A 104 18.44 -6.43 5.74
C ASP A 104 17.82 -7.78 6.12
N ASP A 105 18.51 -8.86 5.77
CA ASP A 105 18.07 -10.25 6.02
C ASP A 105 16.68 -10.62 5.47
N ILE A 106 16.26 -9.95 4.40
CA ILE A 106 15.06 -10.30 3.62
C ILE A 106 15.50 -10.75 2.22
N PRO A 107 15.89 -12.03 2.04
CA PRO A 107 16.51 -12.47 0.79
C PRO A 107 15.51 -12.66 -0.36
N ALA A 108 14.24 -12.99 -0.06
CA ALA A 108 13.21 -13.28 -1.05
C ALA A 108 11.82 -13.36 -0.40
N PHE A 109 10.80 -13.63 -1.22
CA PHE A 109 9.45 -13.96 -0.74
C PHE A 109 9.37 -15.28 0.05
N ARG A 110 10.28 -16.23 -0.25
CA ARG A 110 10.43 -17.50 0.45
C ARG A 110 11.91 -17.82 0.60
N TRP A 111 12.33 -18.25 1.78
CA TRP A 111 13.72 -18.64 2.02
C TRP A 111 13.81 -19.73 3.08
N PHE A 112 14.97 -20.39 3.13
CA PHE A 112 15.31 -21.36 4.15
C PHE A 112 16.26 -20.71 5.15
N ASP A 113 15.88 -20.73 6.43
CA ASP A 113 16.72 -20.31 7.52
C ASP A 113 17.56 -21.51 7.99
N LYS A 114 18.88 -21.36 7.88
CA LYS A 114 19.85 -22.42 8.22
C LYS A 114 20.05 -22.55 9.73
N GLU A 115 19.82 -21.51 10.51
CA GLU A 115 20.01 -21.53 11.96
C GLU A 115 18.87 -22.29 12.62
N THR A 116 17.63 -22.05 12.16
CA THR A 116 16.44 -22.73 12.69
C THR A 116 16.10 -24.02 11.94
N GLY A 117 16.66 -24.22 10.73
CA GLY A 117 16.33 -25.35 9.86
C GLY A 117 14.92 -25.28 9.28
N THR A 118 14.31 -24.09 9.23
CA THR A 118 12.92 -23.89 8.82
C THR A 118 12.80 -23.11 7.51
N SER A 119 11.69 -23.30 6.78
CA SER A 119 11.37 -22.49 5.60
C SER A 119 10.39 -21.38 5.97
N HIS A 120 10.75 -20.14 5.67
CA HIS A 120 9.86 -18.99 5.78
C HIS A 120 9.23 -18.68 4.43
N SER A 121 7.94 -18.32 4.44
CA SER A 121 7.21 -17.91 3.25
C SER A 121 6.26 -16.77 3.63
N CYS A 122 6.34 -15.68 2.88
CA CYS A 122 5.51 -14.50 3.07
C CYS A 122 4.01 -14.74 2.78
N ALA A 123 3.65 -15.92 2.28
CA ALA A 123 2.25 -16.32 2.11
C ALA A 123 1.55 -16.70 3.44
N PHE A 124 2.32 -16.94 4.51
CA PHE A 124 1.76 -17.37 5.80
C PHE A 124 1.86 -16.24 6.83
N PRO A 125 0.73 -15.81 7.42
CA PRO A 125 0.71 -14.70 8.39
C PRO A 125 1.63 -14.91 9.60
N GLN A 126 1.76 -16.16 10.09
CA GLN A 126 2.64 -16.47 11.23
C GLN A 126 4.11 -16.20 10.90
N SER A 127 4.54 -16.59 9.69
CA SER A 127 5.91 -16.33 9.21
C SER A 127 6.17 -14.83 9.03
N LEU A 128 5.20 -14.08 8.50
CA LEU A 128 5.32 -12.62 8.34
C LEU A 128 5.43 -11.91 9.68
N ARG A 129 4.65 -12.32 10.69
CA ARG A 129 4.71 -11.74 12.04
C ARG A 129 6.10 -11.88 12.65
N ALA A 130 6.69 -13.07 12.63
CA ALA A 130 8.03 -13.31 13.17
C ALA A 130 9.09 -12.45 12.46
N VAL A 131 8.97 -12.31 11.14
CA VAL A 131 9.85 -11.47 10.33
C VAL A 131 9.68 -9.99 10.68
N GLN A 132 8.45 -9.53 10.85
CA GLN A 132 8.15 -8.17 11.24
C GLN A 132 8.70 -7.82 12.62
N GLU A 133 8.49 -8.67 13.63
CA GLU A 133 9.00 -8.47 14.99
C GLU A 133 10.53 -8.29 14.99
N ARG A 134 11.23 -9.11 14.19
CA ARG A 134 12.68 -8.97 13.98
C ARG A 134 13.06 -7.64 13.33
N ILE A 135 12.37 -7.23 12.25
CA ILE A 135 12.65 -5.96 11.55
C ILE A 135 12.38 -4.75 12.45
N ALA A 136 11.27 -4.78 13.18
CA ALA A 136 10.83 -3.71 14.08
C ALA A 136 11.71 -3.58 15.33
N THR A 137 12.53 -4.59 15.65
CA THR A 137 13.44 -4.55 16.81
C THR A 137 14.38 -3.34 16.70
N GLY A 138 14.26 -2.42 17.67
CA GLY A 138 15.05 -1.19 17.73
C GLY A 138 14.65 -0.11 16.70
N ARG A 139 13.52 -0.26 16.00
CA ARG A 139 13.06 0.66 14.95
C ARG A 139 11.63 1.11 15.17
N ARG A 140 11.37 2.40 14.93
CA ARG A 140 10.04 2.97 14.94
C ARG A 140 9.39 2.78 13.57
N GLY A 141 8.18 2.22 13.52
CA GLY A 141 7.43 2.06 12.28
C GLY A 141 6.86 3.39 11.77
N LEU A 142 6.88 3.61 10.45
CA LEU A 142 6.37 4.82 9.80
C LEU A 142 4.89 5.10 10.12
N LEU A 143 4.09 4.05 10.36
CA LEU A 143 2.65 4.13 10.55
C LEU A 143 2.23 4.08 12.02
N GLU A 144 3.15 4.26 12.97
CA GLU A 144 2.84 4.22 14.39
C GLU A 144 1.67 5.15 14.77
N GLY A 145 0.67 4.58 15.46
CA GLY A 145 -0.57 5.27 15.83
C GLY A 145 -1.61 5.38 14.70
N GLY A 146 -1.20 5.14 13.45
CA GLY A 146 -2.05 5.17 12.26
C GLY A 146 -2.66 3.82 11.89
N SER A 147 -2.84 3.59 10.58
CA SER A 147 -3.51 2.41 10.05
C SER A 147 -2.81 1.83 8.81
N SER A 148 -2.89 0.51 8.65
CA SER A 148 -2.36 -0.25 7.51
C SER A 148 -3.42 -1.19 6.94
N TYR A 149 -3.53 -1.30 5.62
CA TYR A 149 -4.57 -2.08 4.94
C TYR A 149 -3.96 -2.87 3.79
N GLY A 150 -4.12 -4.20 3.80
CA GLY A 150 -3.71 -5.07 2.69
C GLY A 150 -2.21 -5.14 2.43
N ASN A 151 -1.37 -4.78 3.41
CA ASN A 151 0.08 -4.84 3.29
C ASN A 151 0.62 -6.19 3.78
N LEU A 152 1.90 -6.51 3.57
CA LEU A 152 2.54 -7.67 4.21
C LEU A 152 3.11 -7.30 5.59
N LEU A 153 3.44 -6.02 5.78
CA LEU A 153 3.90 -5.45 7.03
C LEU A 153 2.97 -4.30 7.44
N ASP A 154 2.68 -4.19 8.74
CA ASP A 154 1.79 -3.16 9.29
C ASP A 154 2.47 -1.80 9.48
N GLY A 155 3.81 -1.76 9.45
CA GLY A 155 4.59 -0.55 9.67
C GLY A 155 4.39 0.07 11.06
N GLY A 156 4.07 -0.73 12.07
CA GLY A 156 3.79 -0.29 13.44
C GLY A 156 2.39 0.31 13.61
N ALA A 157 1.51 0.15 12.62
CA ALA A 157 0.16 0.68 12.68
C ALA A 157 -0.62 0.13 13.88
N ARG A 158 -1.38 1.00 14.54
CA ARG A 158 -2.29 0.60 15.63
C ARG A 158 -3.44 -0.24 15.11
N LEU A 159 -3.90 0.04 13.89
CA LEU A 159 -4.93 -0.72 13.20
C LEU A 159 -4.36 -1.32 11.92
N ALA A 160 -4.28 -2.64 11.84
CA ALA A 160 -3.84 -3.35 10.64
C ALA A 160 -4.95 -4.31 10.18
N LEU A 161 -5.43 -4.14 8.95
CA LEU A 161 -6.48 -4.99 8.37
C LEU A 161 -5.97 -5.67 7.12
N PHE A 162 -6.29 -6.96 6.97
CA PHE A 162 -5.84 -7.79 5.85
C PHE A 162 -4.31 -7.73 5.65
N THR A 163 -3.59 -7.51 6.76
CA THR A 163 -2.14 -7.42 6.83
C THR A 163 -1.61 -8.64 7.58
#